data_AF-A0A3N5W6G8-F1
#
_entry.id   AF-A0A3N5W6G8-F1
#
_cell.length_a   1.000
_cell.length_b   1.000
_cell.length_c   1.000
_cell.angle_alpha   90.00
_cell.angle_beta   90.00
_cell.angle_gamma   90.00
#
_symmetry.space_group_name_H-M   'P 1'
#
loop_
_entity.id
_entity.type
_entity.pdbx_description
1 polymer ?
#
loop_
_entity_poly.entity_id
_entity_poly.type
_entity_poly.pdbx_seq_one_letter_code
_entity_poly.pdbx_strand_id
1 'polypeptide(L)'
;MERWTSFFGVFVLLGIAWLCSNNKRRISRRVVFYGLALQWGFALIILRTAPGKLFFDGARVGVNKLLGFTDHGAAFLFGNLYRGMGEIVNEIGGPGPFGMIDIATGKTVPIGAVFALHVLMTIVFFASLMSVMYHLGIMQRIVTAVAWVMRKTMGTSGAETLSVAADIFV
;
A
#
# COMPACT_ATOMS: atom_id res chain seq x y z
N MET A 1 5.83 -5.15 28.58
CA MET A 1 4.64 -4.28 28.72
C MET A 1 3.93 -4.06 27.39
N GLU A 2 4.65 -3.85 26.28
CA GLU A 2 4.08 -3.54 24.96
C GLU A 2 3.14 -4.61 24.37
N ARG A 3 3.37 -5.90 24.64
CA ARG A 3 2.47 -6.98 24.16
C ARG A 3 1.08 -6.90 24.79
N TRP A 4 0.99 -6.42 26.04
CA TRP A 4 -0.26 -6.25 26.76
C TRP A 4 -1.04 -5.03 26.25
N THR A 5 -0.36 -3.95 25.86
CA THR A 5 -0.99 -2.79 25.26
C THR A 5 -1.58 -3.10 23.89
N SER A 6 -0.89 -3.89 23.05
CA SER A 6 -1.43 -4.33 21.76
C SER A 6 -2.67 -5.21 21.93
N PHE A 7 -2.66 -6.12 22.90
CA PHE A 7 -3.81 -6.98 23.19
C PHE A 7 -5.01 -6.15 23.65
N PHE A 8 -4.81 -5.23 24.61
CA PHE A 8 -5.87 -4.35 25.09
C PHE A 8 -6.42 -3.44 23.98
N GLY A 9 -5.56 -2.93 23.09
CA GLY A 9 -5.95 -2.12 21.95
C GLY A 9 -6.99 -2.79 21.04
N VAL A 10 -6.85 -4.10 20.80
CA VAL A 10 -7.85 -4.87 20.02
C VAL A 10 -9.22 -4.84 20.71
N PHE A 11 -9.29 -5.03 22.02
CA PHE A 11 -10.55 -4.96 22.76
C PHE A 11 -11.15 -3.56 22.76
N VAL A 12 -10.33 -2.52 22.87
CA VAL A 12 -10.79 -1.12 22.80
C VAL A 12 -11.39 -0.83 21.42
N LEU A 13 -10.71 -1.20 20.33
CA LEU A 13 -11.21 -1.01 18.97
C LEU A 13 -12.53 -1.76 18.72
N LEU A 14 -12.62 -3.03 19.18
CA LEU A 14 -13.86 -3.80 19.11
C LEU A 14 -14.97 -3.18 19.99
N GLY A 15 -14.61 -2.62 21.14
CA GLY A 15 -15.52 -1.92 22.03
C GLY A 15 -16.10 -0.66 21.38
N ILE A 16 -15.27 0.15 20.72
CA ILE A 16 -15.70 1.34 19.96
C ILE A 16 -16.62 0.91 18.81
N ALA A 17 -16.24 -0.10 18.02
CA ALA A 17 -17.08 -0.62 16.94
C ALA A 17 -18.45 -1.13 17.46
N TRP A 18 -18.47 -1.76 18.64
CA TRP A 18 -19.69 -2.19 19.30
C TRP A 18 -20.52 -1.02 19.84
N LEU A 19 -19.89 0.06 20.32
CA LEU A 19 -20.57 1.28 20.77
C LEU A 19 -21.25 2.00 19.61
N CYS A 20 -20.57 2.14 18.48
CA CYS A 20 -21.08 2.76 17.25
C CYS A 20 -22.03 1.85 16.44
N SER A 21 -22.29 0.61 16.89
CA SER A 21 -23.15 -0.33 16.16
C SER A 21 -24.62 0.06 16.25
N ASN A 22 -25.26 0.22 15.09
CA ASN A 22 -26.70 0.52 14.96
C ASN A 22 -27.59 -0.58 15.58
N ASN A 23 -27.16 -1.85 15.57
CA ASN A 23 -27.91 -2.94 16.18
C ASN A 23 -26.97 -3.97 16.84
N LYS A 24 -26.65 -3.71 18.11
CA LYS A 24 -25.75 -4.52 18.95
C LYS A 24 -26.15 -6.00 19.06
N ARG A 25 -27.42 -6.35 18.85
CA ARG A 25 -27.94 -7.72 18.94
C ARG A 25 -27.80 -8.51 17.63
N ARG A 26 -27.63 -7.84 16.49
CA ARG A 26 -27.53 -8.47 15.15
C ARG A 26 -26.08 -8.63 14.66
N ILE A 27 -25.09 -8.41 15.53
CA ILE A 27 -23.68 -8.58 15.17
C ILE A 27 -23.40 -10.05 14.88
N SER A 28 -22.93 -10.34 13.65
CA SER A 28 -22.59 -11.68 13.21
C SER A 28 -21.25 -12.12 13.80
N ARG A 29 -21.31 -12.87 14.91
CA ARG A 29 -20.13 -13.40 15.62
C ARG A 29 -19.17 -14.16 14.71
N ARG A 30 -19.70 -14.86 13.70
CA ARG A 30 -18.92 -15.54 12.66
C ARG A 30 -18.01 -14.57 11.92
N VAL A 31 -18.55 -13.48 11.39
CA VAL A 31 -17.79 -12.50 10.60
C VAL A 31 -16.71 -11.83 11.45
N VAL A 32 -17.05 -11.42 12.67
CA VAL A 32 -16.08 -10.78 13.58
C VAL A 32 -14.95 -11.75 13.94
N PHE A 33 -15.28 -12.98 14.33
CA PHE A 33 -14.29 -13.97 14.72
C PHE A 33 -13.39 -14.38 13.55
N TYR A 34 -13.96 -14.74 12.40
CA TYR A 34 -13.17 -15.15 11.23
C TYR A 34 -12.39 -13.99 10.62
N GLY A 35 -12.91 -12.76 10.67
CA GLY A 35 -12.17 -11.57 10.24
C GLY A 35 -10.91 -11.35 11.08
N LEU A 36 -11.06 -11.38 12.40
CA LEU A 36 -9.91 -11.27 13.33
C LEU A 36 -8.94 -12.45 13.18
N ALA A 37 -9.45 -13.67 13.05
CA ALA A 37 -8.63 -14.87 12.89
C ALA A 37 -7.85 -14.86 11.58
N LEU A 38 -8.47 -14.42 10.48
CA LEU A 38 -7.83 -14.33 9.17
C LEU A 38 -6.78 -13.21 9.15
N GLN A 39 -7.07 -12.04 9.74
CA GLN A 39 -6.10 -10.95 9.88
C GLN A 39 -4.90 -11.36 10.74
N TRP A 40 -5.14 -11.99 11.89
CA TRP A 40 -4.08 -12.45 12.78
C TRP A 40 -3.27 -13.60 12.16
N GLY A 41 -3.94 -14.56 11.51
CA GLY A 41 -3.31 -15.68 10.83
C GLY A 41 -2.42 -15.21 9.69
N PHE A 42 -2.90 -14.29 8.85
CA PHE A 42 -2.11 -13.69 7.78
C PHE A 42 -0.89 -12.95 8.33
N ALA A 43 -1.05 -12.14 9.39
CA ALA A 43 0.06 -11.45 10.03
C ALA A 43 1.11 -12.43 10.59
N LEU A 44 0.69 -13.55 11.21
CA LEU A 44 1.61 -14.54 11.75
C LEU A 44 2.38 -15.27 10.64
N ILE A 45 1.69 -15.63 9.55
CA ILE A 45 2.32 -16.24 8.38
C ILE A 45 3.40 -15.30 7.83
N ILE A 46 3.11 -14.02 7.69
CA ILE A 46 4.01 -13.06 7.04
C ILE A 46 5.16 -12.64 7.95
N LEU A 47 4.86 -12.23 9.18
CA LEU A 47 5.82 -11.57 10.06
C LEU A 47 6.66 -12.56 10.89
N ARG A 48 6.18 -13.79 11.09
CA ARG A 48 6.84 -14.75 12.00
C ARG A 48 7.44 -15.95 11.28
N THR A 49 6.90 -16.37 10.13
CA THR A 49 7.38 -17.59 9.47
C THR A 49 8.52 -17.29 8.50
N ALA A 50 9.54 -18.15 8.49
CA ALA A 50 10.64 -18.10 7.52
C ALA A 50 10.18 -18.12 6.05
N PRO A 51 9.23 -18.99 5.62
CA PRO A 51 8.73 -18.93 4.25
C PRO A 51 7.98 -17.63 3.94
N GLY A 52 7.25 -17.06 4.91
CA GLY A 52 6.60 -15.76 4.76
C GLY A 52 7.60 -14.65 4.46
N LYS A 53 8.69 -14.57 5.24
CA LYS A 53 9.75 -13.60 5.01
C LYS A 53 10.37 -13.75 3.60
N LEU A 54 10.70 -14.97 3.19
CA LEU A 54 11.28 -15.23 1.86
C LEU A 54 10.34 -14.80 0.72
N PHE A 55 9.05 -15.11 0.83
CA PHE A 55 8.04 -14.70 -0.14
C PHE A 55 7.96 -13.17 -0.24
N PHE A 56 7.91 -12.47 0.90
CA PHE A 56 7.81 -11.01 0.92
C PHE A 56 9.09 -10.30 0.52
N ASP A 57 10.27 -10.87 0.82
CA ASP A 57 11.54 -10.37 0.31
C ASP A 57 11.60 -10.49 -1.22
N GLY A 58 11.13 -11.61 -1.78
CA GLY A 58 10.98 -11.79 -3.22
C GLY A 58 10.00 -10.79 -3.85
N ALA A 59 8.83 -10.60 -3.23
CA ALA A 59 7.84 -9.62 -3.67
C ALA A 59 8.40 -8.19 -3.63
N ARG A 60 9.15 -7.83 -2.58
CA ARG A 60 9.83 -6.54 -2.45
C ARG A 60 10.81 -6.30 -3.60
N VAL A 61 11.64 -7.29 -3.95
CA VAL A 61 12.55 -7.19 -5.09
C VAL A 61 11.77 -6.99 -6.39
N GLY A 62 10.67 -7.72 -6.59
CA GLY A 62 9.77 -7.54 -7.74
C GLY A 62 9.18 -6.14 -7.84
N VAL A 63 8.60 -5.63 -6.74
CA VAL A 63 8.04 -4.27 -6.66
C VAL A 63 9.11 -3.22 -6.90
N ASN A 64 10.29 -3.34 -6.29
CA ASN A 64 11.38 -2.40 -6.50
C ASN A 64 11.86 -2.38 -7.97
N LYS A 65 11.84 -3.53 -8.66
CA LYS A 65 12.16 -3.59 -10.08
C LYS A 65 11.10 -2.87 -10.94
N LEU A 66 9.81 -3.01 -10.59
CA LEU A 66 8.73 -2.26 -11.24
C LEU A 66 8.86 -0.75 -11.00
N LEU A 67 9.21 -0.34 -9.78
CA LEU A 67 9.52 1.05 -9.45
C LEU A 67 10.68 1.56 -10.30
N GLY A 68 11.75 0.77 -10.47
CA GLY A 68 12.86 1.15 -11.36
C GLY A 68 12.44 1.41 -12.81
N PHE A 69 11.46 0.67 -13.36
CA PHE A 69 10.90 0.97 -14.69
C PHE A 69 10.11 2.28 -14.70
N THR A 70 9.42 2.59 -13.60
CA THR A 70 8.74 3.89 -13.42
C THR A 70 9.77 5.02 -13.47
N ASP A 71 10.92 4.86 -12.81
CA ASP A 71 11.96 5.88 -12.76
C ASP A 71 12.54 6.17 -14.15
N HIS A 72 12.76 5.14 -14.96
CA HIS A 72 13.17 5.32 -16.36
C HIS A 72 12.11 6.04 -17.19
N GLY A 73 10.82 5.70 -17.03
CA GLY A 73 9.72 6.36 -17.74
C GLY A 73 9.55 7.83 -17.34
N ALA A 74 9.67 8.13 -16.06
CA ALA A 74 9.58 9.50 -15.56
C ALA A 74 10.80 10.34 -15.96
N ALA A 75 12.00 9.75 -15.97
CA ALA A 75 13.19 10.39 -16.51
C ALA A 75 13.09 10.66 -18.03
N PHE A 76 12.40 9.81 -18.79
CA PHE A 76 12.13 10.07 -20.21
C PHE A 76 11.18 11.25 -20.43
N LEU A 77 10.09 11.34 -19.65
CA LEU A 77 9.08 12.39 -19.80
C LEU A 77 9.52 13.75 -19.24
N PHE A 78 10.21 13.76 -18.10
CA PHE A 78 10.52 14.96 -17.34
C PHE A 78 12.01 15.27 -17.25
N GLY A 79 12.89 14.38 -17.74
CA GLY A 79 14.32 14.60 -17.80
C GLY A 79 14.91 15.01 -16.45
N ASN A 80 15.56 16.16 -16.46
CA ASN A 80 16.29 16.70 -15.31
C ASN A 80 15.35 17.24 -14.21
N LEU A 81 14.05 17.40 -14.48
CA LEU A 81 13.04 17.75 -13.48
C LEU A 81 12.69 16.56 -12.57
N TYR A 82 12.82 15.33 -13.08
CA TYR A 82 12.55 14.11 -12.33
C TYR A 82 13.79 13.56 -11.61
N ARG A 83 14.98 13.60 -12.22
CA ARG A 83 16.24 13.11 -11.61
C ARG A 83 16.73 13.89 -10.39
N GLY A 84 15.97 14.91 -10.00
CA GLY A 84 16.27 15.77 -8.88
C GLY A 84 16.99 17.01 -9.36
N MET A 85 16.51 18.14 -8.86
CA MET A 85 17.15 19.46 -8.97
C MET A 85 18.61 19.47 -8.45
N GLY A 86 19.24 18.36 -8.06
CA GLY A 86 20.66 18.31 -7.70
C GLY A 86 21.59 18.59 -8.88
N GLU A 87 21.29 18.07 -10.08
CA GLU A 87 22.10 18.35 -11.28
C GLU A 87 21.81 19.76 -11.84
N ILE A 88 20.54 20.17 -11.87
CA ILE A 88 20.15 21.53 -12.33
C ILE A 88 20.60 22.62 -11.34
N VAL A 89 20.47 22.43 -10.03
CA VAL A 89 20.85 23.48 -9.05
C VAL A 89 22.37 23.69 -9.01
N ASN A 90 23.15 22.64 -9.28
CA ASN A 90 24.59 22.78 -9.47
C ASN A 90 24.95 23.61 -10.73
N GLU A 91 24.08 23.66 -11.75
CA GLU A 91 24.30 24.45 -12.98
C GLU A 91 23.65 25.85 -12.94
N ILE A 92 22.55 26.07 -12.21
CA ILE A 92 21.83 27.37 -12.16
C ILE A 92 22.39 28.31 -11.08
N GLY A 93 23.26 27.83 -10.19
CA GLY A 93 23.95 28.68 -9.21
C GLY A 93 23.03 29.32 -8.17
N GLY A 94 21.82 28.78 -7.94
CA GLY A 94 20.87 29.29 -6.97
C GLY A 94 19.75 28.31 -6.63
N PRO A 95 19.09 28.47 -5.47
CA PRO A 95 17.93 27.67 -5.12
C PRO A 95 16.85 27.91 -6.16
N GLY A 96 16.41 26.85 -6.85
CA GLY A 96 15.20 26.91 -7.66
C GLY A 96 14.01 27.40 -6.83
N PRO A 97 12.87 27.76 -7.46
CA PRO A 97 11.74 28.44 -6.80
C PRO A 97 11.12 27.69 -5.60
N PHE A 98 11.53 26.45 -5.33
CA PHE A 98 11.09 25.61 -4.21
C PHE A 98 12.24 24.88 -3.49
N GLY A 99 13.49 25.35 -3.61
CA GLY A 99 14.66 24.79 -2.92
C GLY A 99 14.79 25.37 -1.50
N MET A 100 14.94 24.50 -0.49
CA MET A 100 15.29 24.93 0.87
C MET A 100 16.81 24.86 1.05
N ILE A 101 17.41 25.82 1.75
CA ILE A 101 18.83 25.77 2.11
C ILE A 101 18.98 24.96 3.39
N ASP A 102 19.78 23.89 3.36
CA ASP A 102 20.18 23.16 4.56
C ASP A 102 21.04 24.09 5.45
N ILE A 103 20.52 24.41 6.63
CA ILE A 103 21.11 25.37 7.58
C ILE A 103 22.47 24.87 8.11
N ALA A 104 22.73 23.55 8.07
CA ALA A 104 23.98 22.97 8.55
C ALA A 104 25.10 22.94 7.49
N THR A 105 24.76 22.90 6.19
CA THR A 105 25.74 22.73 5.11
C THR A 105 25.71 23.82 4.04
N GLY A 106 24.73 24.74 4.07
CA GLY A 106 24.57 25.79 3.06
C GLY A 106 24.18 25.28 1.67
N LYS A 107 23.83 23.99 1.55
CA LYS A 107 23.46 23.35 0.28
C LYS A 107 21.95 23.36 0.07
N THR A 108 21.53 23.56 -1.16
CA THR A 108 20.13 23.55 -1.57
C THR A 108 19.59 22.12 -1.64
N VAL A 109 18.53 21.82 -0.88
CA VAL A 109 17.81 20.55 -0.92
C VAL A 109 16.52 20.74 -1.73
N PRO A 110 16.31 19.96 -2.81
CA PRO A 110 15.10 20.03 -3.62
C PRO A 110 13.97 19.21 -3.00
N ILE A 111 12.97 19.85 -2.38
CA ILE A 111 11.97 19.15 -1.56
C ILE A 111 10.57 19.09 -2.21
N GLY A 112 10.19 20.05 -3.07
CA GLY A 112 8.80 20.19 -3.54
C GLY A 112 8.41 19.45 -4.84
N ALA A 113 8.99 19.83 -5.99
CA ALA A 113 8.57 19.33 -7.31
C ALA A 113 8.96 17.86 -7.54
N VAL A 114 10.10 17.45 -7.00
CA VAL A 114 10.63 16.08 -7.16
C VAL A 114 9.72 15.06 -6.48
N PHE A 115 9.21 15.38 -5.28
CA PHE A 115 8.30 14.49 -4.55
C PHE A 115 6.99 14.25 -5.30
N ALA A 116 6.32 15.34 -5.74
CA ALA A 116 5.05 15.24 -6.44
C ALA A 116 5.17 14.45 -7.75
N LEU A 117 6.23 14.68 -8.53
CA LEU A 117 6.48 13.96 -9.78
C LEU A 117 6.79 12.48 -9.54
N HIS A 118 7.54 12.13 -8.50
CA HIS A 118 7.80 10.73 -8.17
C HIS A 118 6.52 9.99 -7.80
N VAL A 119 5.76 10.52 -6.84
CA VAL A 119 4.53 9.85 -6.36
C VAL A 119 3.50 9.77 -7.49
N LEU A 120 3.28 10.86 -8.22
CA LEU A 120 2.30 10.90 -9.31
C LEU A 120 2.68 9.91 -10.42
N MET A 121 3.95 9.84 -10.82
CA MET A 121 4.38 8.93 -11.88
C MET A 121 4.30 7.47 -11.45
N THR A 122 4.61 7.16 -10.19
CA THR A 122 4.36 5.83 -9.64
C THR A 122 2.87 5.47 -9.70
N ILE A 123 1.97 6.38 -9.33
CA ILE A 123 0.52 6.14 -9.40
C ILE A 123 0.07 5.91 -10.85
N VAL A 124 0.48 6.76 -11.81
CA VAL A 124 0.09 6.63 -13.22
C VAL A 124 0.59 5.31 -13.81
N PHE A 125 1.83 4.93 -13.51
CA PHE A 125 2.38 3.66 -13.95
C PHE A 125 1.59 2.47 -13.37
N PHE A 126 1.37 2.43 -12.06
CA PHE A 126 0.61 1.34 -11.44
C PHE A 126 -0.84 1.31 -11.92
N ALA A 127 -1.51 2.44 -12.09
CA ALA A 127 -2.86 2.49 -12.64
C ALA A 127 -2.94 1.87 -14.05
N SER A 128 -1.97 2.21 -14.92
CA SER A 128 -1.91 1.64 -16.27
C SER A 128 -1.61 0.14 -16.27
N LEU A 129 -0.69 -0.32 -15.41
CA LEU A 129 -0.36 -1.72 -15.22
C LEU A 129 -1.58 -2.51 -14.71
N MET A 130 -2.26 -1.99 -13.69
CA MET A 130 -3.45 -2.61 -13.14
C MET A 130 -4.55 -2.68 -14.20
N SER A 131 -4.78 -1.60 -14.96
CA SER A 131 -5.74 -1.60 -16.07
C SER A 131 -5.44 -2.70 -17.11
N VAL A 132 -4.17 -2.90 -17.48
CA VAL A 132 -3.76 -3.99 -18.37
C VAL A 132 -4.02 -5.36 -17.73
N MET A 133 -3.67 -5.55 -16.46
CA MET A 133 -3.90 -6.83 -15.77
C MET A 133 -5.39 -7.16 -15.60
N TYR A 134 -6.25 -6.14 -15.44
CA TYR A 134 -7.71 -6.30 -15.48
C TYR A 134 -8.19 -6.60 -16.91
N HIS A 135 -7.68 -5.92 -17.93
CA HIS A 135 -8.07 -6.23 -19.31
C HIS A 135 -7.71 -7.67 -19.72
N LEU A 136 -6.54 -8.16 -19.27
CA LEU A 136 -6.06 -9.52 -19.51
C LEU A 136 -6.78 -10.61 -18.69
N GLY A 137 -7.63 -10.26 -17.73
CA GLY A 137 -8.32 -11.24 -16.91
C GLY A 137 -7.53 -11.76 -15.70
N ILE A 138 -6.29 -11.30 -15.49
CA ILE A 138 -5.40 -11.80 -14.42
C ILE A 138 -5.92 -11.35 -13.05
N MET A 139 -6.26 -10.07 -12.92
CA MET A 139 -6.78 -9.52 -11.66
C MET A 139 -8.09 -10.16 -11.26
N GLN A 140 -8.98 -10.45 -12.22
CA GLN A 140 -10.25 -11.12 -11.95
C GLN A 140 -10.02 -12.50 -11.32
N ARG A 141 -9.03 -13.26 -11.79
CA ARG A 141 -8.69 -14.56 -11.22
C ARG A 141 -8.16 -14.43 -9.78
N ILE A 142 -7.25 -13.48 -9.55
CA ILE A 142 -6.66 -13.22 -8.22
C ILE A 142 -7.75 -12.77 -7.23
N VAL A 143 -8.52 -11.73 -7.60
CA VAL A 143 -9.59 -11.18 -6.77
C VAL A 143 -10.66 -12.25 -6.47
N THR A 144 -11.03 -13.07 -7.46
CA THR A 144 -12.01 -14.15 -7.24
C THR A 144 -11.46 -15.23 -6.30
N ALA A 145 -10.16 -15.56 -6.39
CA ALA A 145 -9.55 -16.51 -5.47
C ALA A 145 -9.54 -15.98 -4.02
N VAL A 146 -9.17 -14.71 -3.82
CA VAL A 146 -9.21 -14.07 -2.49
C VAL A 146 -10.64 -13.98 -1.97
N ALA A 147 -11.58 -13.53 -2.81
CA ALA A 147 -12.98 -13.45 -2.46
C ALA A 147 -13.57 -14.82 -2.12
N TRP A 148 -13.15 -15.88 -2.79
CA TRP A 148 -13.58 -17.24 -2.49
C TRP A 148 -13.14 -17.69 -1.09
N VAL A 149 -11.89 -17.42 -0.70
CA VAL A 149 -11.37 -17.72 0.65
C VAL A 149 -12.15 -16.95 1.71
N MET A 150 -12.34 -15.65 1.51
CA MET A 150 -13.08 -14.80 2.44
C MET A 150 -14.55 -15.21 2.56
N ARG A 151 -15.21 -15.50 1.44
CA ARG A 151 -16.62 -15.92 1.42
C ARG A 151 -16.80 -17.25 2.14
N LYS A 152 -15.87 -18.20 1.92
CA LYS A 152 -15.92 -19.53 2.53
C LYS A 152 -15.74 -19.47 4.05
N THR A 153 -14.89 -18.56 4.53
CA THR A 153 -14.59 -18.41 5.97
C THR A 153 -15.62 -17.54 6.69
N MET A 154 -15.93 -16.36 6.17
CA MET A 154 -16.75 -15.35 6.85
C MET A 154 -18.26 -15.51 6.58
N GLY A 155 -18.65 -16.14 5.47
CA GLY A 155 -20.06 -16.34 5.11
C GLY A 155 -20.79 -15.06 4.69
N THR A 156 -20.05 -14.02 4.31
CA THR A 156 -20.54 -12.75 3.76
C THR A 156 -21.10 -12.91 2.35
N SER A 157 -21.83 -11.91 1.85
CA SER A 157 -22.43 -12.00 0.51
C SER A 157 -21.36 -11.99 -0.58
N GLY A 158 -21.67 -12.55 -1.75
CA GLY A 158 -20.72 -12.61 -2.87
C GLY A 158 -20.28 -11.23 -3.34
N ALA A 159 -21.22 -10.28 -3.42
CA ALA A 159 -20.94 -8.90 -3.82
C ALA A 159 -20.11 -8.14 -2.79
N GLU A 160 -20.45 -8.24 -1.49
CA GLU A 160 -19.65 -7.65 -0.40
C GLU A 160 -18.21 -8.16 -0.44
N THR A 161 -18.06 -9.48 -0.54
CA THR A 161 -16.75 -10.12 -0.46
C THR A 161 -15.90 -9.82 -1.70
N LEU A 162 -16.50 -9.79 -2.88
CA LEU A 162 -15.80 -9.44 -4.12
C LEU A 162 -15.33 -7.98 -4.08
N SER A 163 -16.16 -7.06 -3.57
CA SER A 163 -15.80 -5.65 -3.42
C SER A 163 -14.61 -5.49 -2.47
N VAL A 164 -14.64 -6.13 -1.30
CA VAL A 164 -13.54 -6.03 -0.32
C VAL A 164 -12.26 -6.71 -0.84
N ALA A 165 -12.36 -7.81 -1.58
CA ALA A 165 -11.20 -8.47 -2.17
C ALA A 165 -10.58 -7.65 -3.31
N ALA A 166 -11.39 -6.87 -4.04
CA ALA A 166 -10.90 -5.98 -5.10
C ALA A 166 -10.15 -4.77 -4.54
N ASP A 167 -10.60 -4.22 -3.40
CA ASP A 167 -10.02 -3.06 -2.70
C ASP A 167 -8.56 -3.29 -2.24
N ILE A 168 -8.10 -4.54 -2.19
CA ILE A 168 -6.68 -4.86 -1.92
C ILE A 168 -5.76 -4.34 -3.03
N PHE A 169 -6.30 -4.13 -4.24
CA PHE A 169 -5.51 -3.93 -5.46
C PHE A 169 -5.83 -2.65 -6.24
N VAL A 170 -6.92 -1.95 -5.92
CA VAL A 170 -7.40 -0.76 -6.63
C VAL A 170 -7.58 0.39 -5.67
#